data_AF-A0A919JAE7-F1
#
_entry.id   AF-A0A919JAE7-F1
#
_cell.length_a   1.000
_cell.length_b   1.000
_cell.length_c   1.000
_cell.angle_alpha   90.00
_cell.angle_beta   90.00
_cell.angle_gamma   90.00
#
_symmetry.space_group_name_H-M   'P 1'
#
loop_
_entity.id
_entity.type
_entity.pdbx_description
1 polymer ?
#
loop_
_entity_poly.entity_id
_entity_poly.type
_entity_poly.pdbx_seq_one_letter_code
_entity_poly.pdbx_strand_id
1 'polypeptide(L)'
;MKLAKLSTEEASRLAVATLKLDAESVDLGSREGVSASLRRAASFMCPTSPNRLVDAVFSAMRPLRTCELSRDDVVDTLELLVASGDLLELRRENGRSTRLLYLAPPSYIELVPGTYLLMGIRPFDAPLLEDDLALDIDYENHTRILKLDSSTATSRLGALGLQRVMRKRWVASPAPELPKELIGRFRARLDVAGEAGQLDGLYILDPLSSVRYYRGRWRVPVPSDTGDFVARRPQAYGADLWCLLRLQEGFPQRIIDLPVEDSVVPGRDEAWRYQAAVDALSGSPQQFRIRQGVTRDATFDFFLPLPGFAERYLQLVGLSLGKTAGALFSFRVPHAVAGEVAAFLTDMLWMAQEGEASGVRNAHHRRDDR
;
A
#
# COMPACT_ATOMS: atom_id res chain seq x y z
N MET A 1 -35.80 11.67 -24.18
CA MET A 1 -34.68 10.81 -23.77
C MET A 1 -34.63 9.61 -24.73
N LYS A 2 -33.63 9.53 -25.60
CA LYS A 2 -33.42 8.34 -26.45
C LYS A 2 -32.68 7.30 -25.62
N LEU A 3 -33.27 6.12 -25.45
CA LEU A 3 -32.62 4.97 -24.83
C LEU A 3 -31.79 4.26 -25.90
N ALA A 4 -30.49 4.11 -25.68
CA ALA A 4 -29.59 3.34 -26.54
C ALA A 4 -29.16 2.07 -25.81
N LYS A 5 -29.19 0.93 -26.51
CA LYS A 5 -28.68 -0.34 -26.00
C LYS A 5 -27.20 -0.42 -26.32
N LEU A 6 -26.36 -0.53 -25.29
CA LEU A 6 -24.93 -0.77 -25.43
C LEU A 6 -24.62 -2.23 -25.12
N SER A 7 -23.61 -2.77 -25.79
CA SER A 7 -22.93 -3.99 -25.35
C SER A 7 -22.14 -3.73 -24.06
N THR A 8 -21.72 -4.81 -23.40
CA THR A 8 -20.90 -4.73 -22.18
C THR A 8 -19.58 -3.98 -22.44
N GLU A 9 -18.95 -4.21 -23.58
CA GLU A 9 -17.68 -3.58 -23.96
C GLU A 9 -17.84 -2.08 -24.24
N GLU A 10 -18.88 -1.69 -24.99
CA GLU A 10 -19.19 -0.27 -25.23
C GLU A 10 -19.55 0.46 -23.93
N ALA A 11 -20.29 -0.20 -23.03
CA ALA A 11 -20.62 0.36 -21.73
C ALA A 11 -19.38 0.49 -20.81
N SER A 12 -18.46 -0.47 -20.88
CA SER A 12 -17.17 -0.41 -20.17
C SER A 12 -16.32 0.77 -20.67
N ARG A 13 -16.15 0.91 -21.99
CA ARG A 13 -15.45 2.05 -22.61
C ARG A 13 -16.09 3.39 -22.27
N LEU A 14 -17.43 3.46 -22.29
CA LEU A 14 -18.15 4.67 -21.88
C LEU A 14 -17.91 5.02 -20.41
N ALA A 15 -17.84 4.00 -19.53
CA ALA A 15 -17.52 4.21 -18.12
C ALA A 15 -16.09 4.76 -17.93
N VAL A 16 -15.09 4.22 -18.66
CA VAL A 16 -13.70 4.73 -18.64
C VAL A 16 -13.64 6.18 -19.11
N ALA A 17 -14.29 6.51 -20.23
CA ALA A 17 -14.37 7.88 -20.73
C ALA A 17 -15.08 8.83 -19.73
N THR A 18 -16.12 8.35 -19.05
CA THR A 18 -16.84 9.10 -18.01
C THR A 18 -15.97 9.38 -16.78
N LEU A 19 -14.97 8.53 -16.52
CA LEU A 19 -13.93 8.73 -15.51
C LEU A 19 -12.80 9.65 -15.99
N LYS A 20 -12.92 10.25 -17.18
CA LYS A 20 -11.92 11.10 -17.83
C LYS A 20 -10.57 10.38 -18.08
N LEU A 21 -10.64 9.08 -18.33
CA LEU A 21 -9.49 8.27 -18.74
C LEU A 21 -9.59 7.95 -20.24
N ASP A 22 -8.45 7.64 -20.85
CA ASP A 22 -8.41 7.20 -22.24
C ASP A 22 -8.96 5.77 -22.38
N ALA A 23 -10.16 5.66 -22.98
CA ALA A 23 -10.86 4.40 -23.16
C ALA A 23 -10.23 3.47 -24.22
N GLU A 24 -9.24 3.94 -24.98
CA GLU A 24 -8.47 3.09 -25.91
C GLU A 24 -7.30 2.38 -25.22
N SER A 25 -6.74 2.97 -24.16
CA SER A 25 -5.55 2.45 -23.47
C SER A 25 -5.83 1.88 -22.08
N VAL A 26 -6.93 2.28 -21.44
CA VAL A 26 -7.28 1.87 -20.08
C VAL A 26 -8.53 1.00 -20.07
N ASP A 27 -8.42 -0.20 -19.50
CA ASP A 27 -9.57 -1.06 -19.22
C ASP A 27 -10.24 -0.66 -17.90
N LEU A 28 -11.56 -0.82 -17.79
CA LEU A 28 -12.28 -0.48 -16.56
C LEU A 28 -11.81 -1.32 -15.36
N GLY A 29 -11.47 -2.59 -15.57
CA GLY A 29 -10.95 -3.51 -14.55
C GLY A 29 -9.46 -3.35 -14.25
N SER A 30 -8.75 -2.54 -15.02
CA SER A 30 -7.35 -2.17 -14.74
C SER A 30 -7.22 -1.42 -13.41
N ARG A 31 -5.99 -1.27 -12.92
CA ARG A 31 -5.76 -0.59 -11.64
C ARG A 31 -6.06 0.90 -11.73
N GLU A 32 -5.83 1.50 -12.90
CA GLU A 32 -6.16 2.88 -13.25
C GLU A 32 -7.68 3.08 -13.22
N GLY A 33 -8.43 2.19 -13.87
CA GLY A 33 -9.90 2.21 -13.90
C GLY A 33 -10.52 2.02 -12.51
N VAL A 34 -10.01 1.08 -11.71
CA VAL A 34 -10.43 0.86 -10.32
C VAL A 34 -10.09 2.06 -9.45
N SER A 35 -8.90 2.64 -9.59
CA SER A 35 -8.47 3.81 -8.82
C SER A 35 -9.35 5.03 -9.12
N ALA A 36 -9.63 5.31 -10.38
CA ALA A 36 -10.54 6.39 -10.77
C ALA A 36 -11.97 6.16 -10.27
N SER A 37 -12.46 4.92 -10.34
CA SER A 37 -13.78 4.54 -9.81
C SER A 37 -13.88 4.76 -8.30
N LEU A 38 -12.84 4.35 -7.54
CA LEU A 38 -12.75 4.56 -6.10
C LEU A 38 -12.69 6.05 -5.74
N ARG A 39 -11.90 6.85 -6.44
CA ARG A 39 -11.83 8.31 -6.22
C ARG A 39 -13.17 8.97 -6.45
N ARG A 40 -13.84 8.62 -7.56
CA ARG A 40 -15.16 9.15 -7.89
C ARG A 40 -16.18 8.77 -6.83
N ALA A 41 -16.27 7.49 -6.45
CA ALA A 41 -17.19 7.04 -5.42
C ALA A 41 -16.90 7.72 -4.06
N ALA A 42 -15.62 7.83 -3.68
CA ALA A 42 -15.23 8.50 -2.46
C ALA A 42 -15.67 9.98 -2.44
N SER A 43 -15.55 10.68 -3.56
CA SER A 43 -15.95 12.10 -3.67
C SER A 43 -17.41 12.37 -3.28
N PHE A 44 -18.30 11.36 -3.40
CA PHE A 44 -19.71 11.45 -3.01
C PHE A 44 -20.01 10.78 -1.67
N MET A 45 -19.25 9.73 -1.31
CA MET A 45 -19.56 8.88 -0.18
C MET A 45 -18.84 9.28 1.10
N CYS A 46 -17.68 9.94 1.02
CA CYS A 46 -16.90 10.31 2.19
C CYS A 46 -17.62 11.37 3.04
N PRO A 47 -17.63 11.23 4.38
CA PRO A 47 -17.00 10.16 5.16
C PRO A 47 -17.76 8.82 5.08
N THR A 48 -17.03 7.73 4.81
CA THR A 48 -17.61 6.37 4.66
C THR A 48 -16.68 5.30 5.24
N SER A 49 -17.19 4.09 5.46
CA SER A 49 -16.34 2.94 5.81
C SER A 49 -15.68 2.34 4.55
N PRO A 50 -14.48 1.73 4.69
CA PRO A 50 -13.80 1.07 3.56
C PRO A 50 -14.67 0.06 2.82
N ASN A 51 -15.38 -0.81 3.55
CA ASN A 51 -16.24 -1.83 2.94
C ASN A 51 -17.36 -1.22 2.11
N ARG A 52 -18.03 -0.17 2.61
CA ARG A 52 -19.10 0.48 1.85
C ARG A 52 -18.59 1.07 0.53
N LEU A 53 -17.39 1.65 0.53
CA LEU A 53 -16.77 2.18 -0.67
C LEU A 53 -16.38 1.07 -1.65
N VAL A 54 -15.73 0.01 -1.16
CA VAL A 54 -15.36 -1.17 -1.95
C VAL A 54 -16.59 -1.82 -2.55
N ASP A 55 -17.62 -2.08 -1.76
CA ASP A 55 -18.83 -2.76 -2.21
C ASP A 55 -19.59 -1.91 -3.25
N ALA A 56 -19.62 -0.58 -3.09
CA ALA A 56 -20.22 0.32 -4.07
C ALA A 56 -19.50 0.23 -5.43
N VAL A 57 -18.16 0.32 -5.45
CA VAL A 57 -17.37 0.24 -6.68
C VAL A 57 -17.43 -1.16 -7.29
N PHE A 58 -17.22 -2.19 -6.47
CA PHE A 58 -17.24 -3.58 -6.93
C PHE A 58 -18.59 -3.95 -7.55
N SER A 59 -19.70 -3.58 -6.89
CA SER A 59 -21.05 -3.86 -7.40
C SER A 59 -21.36 -3.07 -8.67
N ALA A 60 -20.96 -1.80 -8.74
CA ALA A 60 -21.21 -0.95 -9.91
C ALA A 60 -20.47 -1.44 -11.16
N MET A 61 -19.25 -1.92 -10.99
CA MET A 61 -18.45 -2.42 -12.11
C MET A 61 -18.80 -3.84 -12.52
N ARG A 62 -19.26 -4.71 -11.58
CA ARG A 62 -19.55 -6.13 -11.82
C ARG A 62 -20.30 -6.44 -13.13
N PRO A 63 -21.39 -5.74 -13.52
CA PRO A 63 -22.10 -6.04 -14.76
C PRO A 63 -21.36 -5.61 -16.05
N LEU A 64 -20.33 -4.76 -15.93
CA LEU A 64 -19.59 -4.16 -17.05
C LEU A 64 -18.27 -4.86 -17.34
N ARG A 65 -17.89 -5.87 -16.54
CA ARG A 65 -16.55 -6.46 -16.60
C ARG A 65 -16.43 -7.49 -17.70
N THR A 66 -15.37 -7.37 -18.49
CA THR A 66 -14.86 -8.40 -19.39
C THR A 66 -13.74 -9.23 -18.74
N CYS A 67 -13.13 -8.75 -17.64
CA CYS A 67 -12.06 -9.42 -16.91
C CYS A 67 -12.44 -9.86 -15.48
N GLU A 68 -11.72 -10.85 -14.93
CA GLU A 68 -11.85 -11.32 -13.55
C GLU A 68 -11.20 -10.33 -12.56
N LEU A 69 -11.90 -9.25 -12.23
CA LEU A 69 -11.51 -8.38 -11.11
C LEU A 69 -12.14 -8.91 -9.82
N SER A 70 -11.32 -9.28 -8.83
CA SER A 70 -11.82 -9.76 -7.53
C SER A 70 -12.17 -8.62 -6.58
N ARG A 71 -12.90 -8.91 -5.50
CA ARG A 71 -13.17 -7.92 -4.45
C ARG A 71 -11.87 -7.49 -3.76
N ASP A 72 -10.97 -8.44 -3.55
CA ASP A 72 -9.68 -8.21 -2.90
C ASP A 72 -8.81 -7.24 -3.70
N ASP A 73 -8.87 -7.28 -5.04
CA ASP A 73 -8.10 -6.34 -5.86
C ASP A 73 -8.60 -4.88 -5.71
N VAL A 74 -9.91 -4.69 -5.45
CA VAL A 74 -10.48 -3.37 -5.15
C VAL A 74 -10.07 -2.92 -3.75
N VAL A 75 -10.04 -3.84 -2.78
CA VAL A 75 -9.51 -3.58 -1.43
C VAL A 75 -8.05 -3.16 -1.53
N ASP A 76 -7.22 -3.95 -2.21
CA ASP A 76 -5.80 -3.67 -2.41
C ASP A 76 -5.60 -2.28 -3.06
N THR A 77 -6.41 -1.93 -4.07
CA THR A 77 -6.34 -0.61 -4.72
C THR A 77 -6.77 0.53 -3.81
N LEU A 78 -7.84 0.35 -3.02
CA LEU A 78 -8.24 1.35 -2.01
C LEU A 78 -7.12 1.60 -1.00
N GLU A 79 -6.46 0.54 -0.58
CA GLU A 79 -5.36 0.63 0.37
C GLU A 79 -4.18 1.44 -0.24
N LEU A 80 -3.90 1.32 -1.55
CA LEU A 80 -2.93 2.17 -2.28
C LEU A 80 -3.34 3.65 -2.32
N LEU A 81 -4.64 3.96 -2.49
CA LEU A 81 -5.14 5.34 -2.46
C LEU A 81 -4.98 5.99 -1.08
N VAL A 82 -5.12 5.21 -0.01
CA VAL A 82 -4.78 5.68 1.35
C VAL A 82 -3.26 5.89 1.47
N ALA A 83 -2.44 4.98 0.92
CA ALA A 83 -0.98 5.06 1.00
C ALA A 83 -0.40 6.31 0.31
N SER A 84 -0.91 6.57 -0.90
CA SER A 84 -0.50 7.69 -1.76
C SER A 84 -1.01 9.04 -1.25
N GLY A 85 -2.02 9.06 -0.38
CA GLY A 85 -2.56 10.27 0.22
C GLY A 85 -3.75 10.86 -0.54
N ASP A 86 -4.49 10.05 -1.29
CA ASP A 86 -5.79 10.45 -1.85
C ASP A 86 -6.92 10.39 -0.82
N LEU A 87 -6.80 9.46 0.13
CA LEU A 87 -7.76 9.26 1.21
C LEU A 87 -7.04 9.29 2.56
N LEU A 88 -7.70 9.86 3.56
CA LEU A 88 -7.27 9.84 4.94
C LEU A 88 -8.09 8.82 5.72
N GLU A 89 -7.44 8.06 6.57
CA GLU A 89 -8.08 7.14 7.49
C GLU A 89 -8.05 7.71 8.90
N LEU A 90 -9.22 7.83 9.53
CA LEU A 90 -9.33 8.26 10.92
C LEU A 90 -10.15 7.24 11.72
N ARG A 91 -9.71 7.00 12.96
CA ARG A 91 -10.45 6.20 13.95
C ARG A 91 -11.25 7.14 14.84
N ARG A 92 -12.54 6.85 15.03
CA ARG A 92 -13.34 7.53 16.07
C ARG A 92 -13.38 6.65 17.32
N GLU A 93 -12.80 7.14 18.40
CA GLU A 93 -12.83 6.50 19.73
C GLU A 93 -14.14 6.86 20.47
N ASN A 94 -15.26 6.23 20.08
CA ASN A 94 -16.53 6.37 20.80
C ASN A 94 -17.01 5.00 21.32
N GLY A 95 -16.18 4.31 22.12
CA GLY A 95 -16.50 3.00 22.73
C GLY A 95 -16.59 1.81 21.74
N ARG A 96 -16.70 2.09 20.44
CA ARG A 96 -16.52 1.17 19.31
C ARG A 96 -15.65 1.87 18.28
N SER A 97 -14.39 1.43 18.13
CA SER A 97 -13.47 1.97 17.12
C SER A 97 -14.08 1.75 15.73
N THR A 98 -14.52 2.83 15.08
CA THR A 98 -15.02 2.77 13.70
C THR A 98 -14.02 3.45 12.78
N ARG A 99 -13.50 2.68 11.82
CA ARG A 99 -12.58 3.13 10.77
C ARG A 99 -13.37 3.86 9.68
N LEU A 100 -13.14 5.16 9.52
CA LEU A 100 -13.76 5.97 8.48
C LEU A 100 -12.69 6.57 7.55
N LEU A 101 -13.05 6.62 6.26
CA LEU A 101 -12.28 7.25 5.21
C LEU A 101 -12.80 8.66 4.95
N TYR A 102 -11.88 9.59 4.83
CA TYR A 102 -12.11 11.00 4.51
C TYR A 102 -11.35 11.36 3.24
N LEU A 103 -11.80 12.39 2.53
CA LEU A 103 -11.07 12.92 1.39
C LEU A 103 -9.80 13.62 1.89
N ALA A 104 -8.66 13.27 1.32
CA ALA A 104 -7.44 14.05 1.54
C ALA A 104 -7.52 15.36 0.73
N PRO A 105 -6.98 16.48 1.26
CA PRO A 105 -7.01 17.76 0.56
C PRO A 105 -6.21 17.69 -0.76
N PRO A 106 -6.69 18.30 -1.85
CA PRO A 106 -5.94 18.44 -3.10
C PRO A 106 -4.53 18.96 -2.86
N SER A 107 -3.55 18.16 -3.25
CA SER A 107 -2.15 18.40 -2.91
C SER A 107 -1.23 17.93 -4.04
N TYR A 108 0.01 18.41 -4.05
CA TYR A 108 1.03 17.96 -4.98
C TYR A 108 2.41 17.84 -4.33
N ILE A 109 3.25 16.98 -4.91
CA ILE A 109 4.66 16.82 -4.56
C ILE A 109 5.49 16.94 -5.83
N GLU A 110 6.51 17.76 -5.80
CA GLU A 110 7.52 17.84 -6.85
C GLU A 110 8.50 16.67 -6.72
N LEU A 111 8.49 15.71 -7.64
CA LEU A 111 9.35 14.51 -7.64
C LEU A 111 10.77 14.81 -8.15
N VAL A 112 10.84 15.63 -9.19
CA VAL A 112 12.03 16.28 -9.75
C VAL A 112 11.55 17.62 -10.34
N PRO A 113 12.43 18.60 -10.57
CA PRO A 113 12.03 19.85 -11.21
C PRO A 113 11.22 19.59 -12.48
N GLY A 114 9.95 19.99 -12.45
CA GLY A 114 9.02 19.88 -13.58
C GLY A 114 8.15 18.62 -13.64
N THR A 115 8.29 17.69 -12.69
CA THR A 115 7.44 16.49 -12.57
C THR A 115 6.77 16.45 -11.20
N TYR A 116 5.45 16.34 -11.18
CA TYR A 116 4.63 16.46 -9.98
C TYR A 116 3.70 15.27 -9.80
N LEU A 117 3.67 14.71 -8.59
CA LEU A 117 2.66 13.73 -8.19
C LEU A 117 1.45 14.48 -7.60
N LEU A 118 0.25 14.18 -8.10
CA LEU A 118 -1.02 14.78 -7.65
C LEU A 118 -1.76 13.85 -6.70
N MET A 119 -2.21 14.41 -5.58
CA MET A 119 -2.86 13.69 -4.49
C MET A 119 -4.13 14.40 -4.05
N GLY A 120 -4.98 13.67 -3.33
CA GLY A 120 -6.23 14.17 -2.79
C GLY A 120 -7.40 14.09 -3.76
N ILE A 121 -8.58 14.34 -3.23
CA ILE A 121 -9.85 14.20 -3.96
C ILE A 121 -10.72 15.38 -3.58
N ARG A 122 -11.31 16.06 -4.58
CA ARG A 122 -12.35 17.07 -4.32
C ARG A 122 -13.71 16.39 -4.14
N PRO A 123 -14.61 16.97 -3.33
CA PRO A 123 -15.96 16.45 -3.18
C PRO A 123 -16.76 16.58 -4.49
N PHE A 124 -17.79 15.75 -4.64
CA PHE A 124 -18.77 15.78 -5.72
C PHE A 124 -18.18 15.67 -7.14
N ASP A 125 -17.16 14.83 -7.29
CA ASP A 125 -16.44 14.61 -8.57
C ASP A 125 -15.90 15.90 -9.20
N ALA A 126 -15.68 16.94 -8.39
CA ALA A 126 -15.11 18.19 -8.88
C ALA A 126 -13.67 17.93 -9.40
N PRO A 127 -13.30 18.49 -10.56
CA PRO A 127 -12.01 18.20 -11.16
C PRO A 127 -10.87 18.79 -10.32
N LEU A 128 -9.75 18.07 -10.24
CA LEU A 128 -8.56 18.56 -9.54
C LEU A 128 -7.90 19.73 -10.28
N LEU A 129 -7.79 19.60 -11.61
CA LEU A 129 -7.21 20.56 -12.53
C LEU A 129 -8.27 21.01 -13.56
N GLU A 130 -8.02 22.13 -14.23
CA GLU A 130 -8.79 22.57 -15.40
C GLU A 130 -8.58 21.61 -16.59
N ASP A 131 -9.50 21.62 -17.55
CA ASP A 131 -9.57 20.57 -18.59
C ASP A 131 -8.32 20.52 -19.49
N ASP A 132 -7.59 21.63 -19.69
CA ASP A 132 -6.33 21.64 -20.45
C ASP A 132 -5.23 20.85 -19.74
N LEU A 133 -5.01 21.12 -18.45
CA LEU A 133 -4.03 20.42 -17.62
C LEU A 133 -4.47 19.01 -17.24
N ALA A 134 -5.78 18.75 -17.19
CA ALA A 134 -6.30 17.43 -16.87
C ALA A 134 -5.95 16.40 -17.95
N LEU A 135 -5.84 16.82 -19.21
CA LEU A 135 -5.42 15.97 -20.34
C LEU A 135 -3.93 15.61 -20.27
N ASP A 136 -3.12 16.43 -19.60
CA ASP A 136 -1.68 16.21 -19.42
C ASP A 136 -1.35 15.32 -18.21
N ILE A 137 -2.37 14.83 -17.48
CA ILE A 137 -2.17 13.90 -16.37
C ILE A 137 -1.86 12.52 -16.95
N ASP A 138 -0.67 12.03 -16.63
CA ASP A 138 -0.26 10.66 -16.86
C ASP A 138 -0.78 9.79 -15.71
N TYR A 139 -1.66 8.84 -16.03
CA TYR A 139 -2.22 7.89 -15.07
C TYR A 139 -1.45 6.59 -15.17
N GLU A 140 -0.70 6.28 -14.11
CA GLU A 140 0.02 5.01 -14.03
C GLU A 140 -0.33 4.30 -12.73
N ASN A 141 -0.96 3.13 -12.87
CA ASN A 141 -1.47 2.30 -11.80
C ASN A 141 -2.50 3.07 -10.93
N HIS A 142 -2.08 3.60 -9.79
CA HIS A 142 -2.93 4.39 -8.90
C HIS A 142 -2.38 5.81 -8.73
N THR A 143 -1.34 6.18 -9.45
CA THR A 143 -0.71 7.50 -9.33
C THR A 143 -1.19 8.44 -10.43
N ARG A 144 -1.04 9.74 -10.19
CA ARG A 144 -1.38 10.81 -11.15
C ARG A 144 -0.16 11.71 -11.27
N ILE A 145 0.51 11.69 -12.41
CA ILE A 145 1.75 12.44 -12.64
C ILE A 145 1.46 13.56 -13.63
N LEU A 146 1.87 14.78 -13.29
CA LEU A 146 1.76 15.95 -14.14
C LEU A 146 3.16 16.48 -14.47
N LYS A 147 3.43 16.71 -15.75
CA LYS A 147 4.62 17.42 -16.19
C LYS A 147 4.26 18.87 -16.45
N LEU A 148 5.00 19.78 -15.83
CA LEU A 148 4.75 21.21 -15.93
C LEU A 148 6.06 21.96 -15.79
N ASP A 149 6.20 23.12 -16.43
CA ASP A 149 7.40 23.93 -16.25
C ASP A 149 7.59 24.31 -14.77
N SER A 150 8.76 23.93 -14.23
CA SER A 150 9.14 24.19 -12.83
C SER A 150 9.08 25.67 -12.44
N SER A 151 9.31 26.58 -13.38
CA SER A 151 9.31 28.02 -13.09
C SER A 151 7.90 28.55 -12.79
N THR A 152 6.86 27.92 -13.34
CA THR A 152 5.45 28.37 -13.21
C THR A 152 4.58 27.40 -12.39
N ALA A 153 5.06 26.20 -12.10
CA ALA A 153 4.24 25.15 -11.49
C ALA A 153 3.66 25.53 -10.12
N THR A 154 4.47 26.15 -9.25
CA THR A 154 4.01 26.48 -7.89
C THR A 154 2.85 27.47 -7.91
N SER A 155 2.91 28.51 -8.77
CA SER A 155 1.85 29.50 -8.89
C SER A 155 0.61 28.92 -9.58
N ARG A 156 0.78 28.14 -10.65
CA ARG A 156 -0.34 27.50 -11.37
C ARG A 156 -1.10 26.51 -10.48
N LEU A 157 -0.40 25.57 -9.84
CA LEU A 157 -1.04 24.57 -8.97
C LEU A 157 -1.64 25.21 -7.71
N GLY A 158 -0.99 26.26 -7.18
CA GLY A 158 -1.51 27.05 -6.07
C GLY A 158 -2.79 27.82 -6.42
N ALA A 159 -2.89 28.39 -7.61
CA ALA A 159 -4.09 29.08 -8.10
C ALA A 159 -5.29 28.13 -8.23
N LEU A 160 -5.03 26.86 -8.57
CA LEU A 160 -6.03 25.79 -8.57
C LEU A 160 -6.36 25.31 -7.14
N GLY A 161 -5.71 25.82 -6.10
CA GLY A 161 -5.96 25.45 -4.71
C GLY A 161 -5.32 24.14 -4.27
N LEU A 162 -4.32 23.63 -5.01
CA LEU A 162 -3.54 22.47 -4.57
C LEU A 162 -2.44 22.90 -3.60
N GLN A 163 -2.28 22.15 -2.53
CA GLN A 163 -1.26 22.41 -1.52
C GLN A 163 0.07 21.71 -1.84
N ARG A 164 1.19 22.43 -1.73
CA ARG A 164 2.52 21.82 -1.86
C ARG A 164 2.84 21.00 -0.61
N VAL A 165 3.09 19.72 -0.80
CA VAL A 165 3.63 18.85 0.25
C VAL A 165 5.13 18.67 0.03
N MET A 166 5.91 18.93 1.08
CA MET A 166 7.36 18.74 1.03
C MET A 166 7.68 17.24 1.04
N ARG A 167 8.61 16.79 0.19
CA ARG A 167 9.04 15.37 0.10
C ARG A 167 9.30 14.74 1.45
N LYS A 168 10.07 15.44 2.31
CA LYS A 168 10.42 14.96 3.67
C LYS A 168 9.20 14.71 4.55
N ARG A 169 8.14 15.53 4.40
CA ARG A 169 6.89 15.38 5.17
C ARG A 169 6.01 14.26 4.63
N TRP A 170 6.03 14.02 3.33
CA TRP A 170 5.23 12.95 2.72
C TRP A 170 5.82 11.57 2.98
N VAL A 171 7.14 11.42 2.84
CA VAL A 171 7.79 10.13 3.06
C VAL A 171 7.79 9.74 4.54
N ALA A 172 7.89 10.73 5.45
CA ALA A 172 7.89 10.59 6.92
C ALA A 172 8.17 9.15 7.37
N SER A 173 9.44 8.75 7.25
CA SER A 173 9.87 7.40 7.62
C SER A 173 10.01 7.30 9.13
N PRO A 174 9.74 6.11 9.71
CA PRO A 174 10.13 5.83 11.08
C PRO A 174 11.63 6.05 11.30
N ALA A 175 12.06 6.14 12.55
CA ALA A 175 13.48 6.12 12.86
C ALA A 175 14.10 4.76 12.46
N PRO A 176 15.35 4.76 11.94
CA PRO A 176 16.12 3.54 11.79
C PRO A 176 16.29 2.85 13.15
N GLU A 177 16.09 1.54 13.20
CA GLU A 177 16.21 0.73 14.42
C GLU A 177 16.53 -0.73 14.06
N LEU A 178 16.96 -1.53 15.03
CA LEU A 178 17.20 -2.96 14.82
C LEU A 178 15.90 -3.76 14.88
N PRO A 179 15.78 -4.92 14.18
CA PRO A 179 14.56 -5.74 14.21
C PRO A 179 14.13 -6.12 15.63
N LYS A 180 15.11 -6.46 16.47
CA LYS A 180 14.89 -6.85 17.87
C LYS A 180 14.34 -5.72 18.74
N GLU A 181 14.67 -4.46 18.42
CA GLU A 181 14.24 -3.29 19.18
C GLU A 181 12.78 -2.99 18.86
N LEU A 182 12.40 -3.04 17.59
CA LEU A 182 11.01 -2.92 17.16
C LEU A 182 10.15 -4.01 17.82
N ILE A 183 10.57 -5.27 17.70
CA ILE A 183 9.81 -6.39 18.29
C ILE A 183 9.73 -6.27 19.81
N GLY A 184 10.83 -5.91 20.48
CA GLY A 184 10.87 -5.72 21.92
C GLY A 184 9.89 -4.64 22.40
N ARG A 185 9.78 -3.54 21.67
CA ARG A 185 8.86 -2.44 21.97
C ARG A 185 7.39 -2.85 21.83
N PHE A 186 7.05 -3.56 20.76
CA PHE A 186 5.69 -4.10 20.57
C PHE A 186 5.35 -5.18 21.60
N ARG A 187 6.31 -6.05 21.95
CA ARG A 187 6.17 -7.03 23.03
C ARG A 187 5.89 -6.38 24.37
N ALA A 188 6.63 -5.34 24.73
CA ALA A 188 6.40 -4.61 25.98
C ALA A 188 4.96 -4.06 26.08
N ARG A 189 4.40 -3.59 24.95
CA ARG A 189 3.00 -3.15 24.89
C ARG A 189 2.01 -4.31 24.99
N LEU A 190 2.31 -5.43 24.33
CA LEU A 190 1.51 -6.64 24.41
C LEU A 190 1.54 -7.26 25.82
N ASP A 191 2.66 -7.16 26.54
CA ASP A 191 2.87 -7.66 27.91
C ASP A 191 2.05 -6.90 28.97
N VAL A 192 1.54 -5.72 28.65
CA VAL A 192 0.63 -4.95 29.51
C VAL A 192 -0.81 -4.90 28.96
N ALA A 193 -1.06 -5.48 27.79
CA ALA A 193 -2.38 -5.59 27.21
C ALA A 193 -3.26 -6.56 28.02
N GLY A 194 -4.57 -6.28 28.06
CA GLY A 194 -5.55 -7.17 28.67
C GLY A 194 -5.66 -8.52 27.94
N GLU A 195 -6.37 -9.45 28.57
CA GLU A 195 -6.65 -10.75 27.97
C GLU A 195 -7.41 -10.60 26.64
N ALA A 196 -7.04 -11.41 25.65
CA ALA A 196 -7.66 -11.38 24.33
C ALA A 196 -9.14 -11.83 24.35
N GLY A 197 -9.51 -12.66 25.33
CA GLY A 197 -10.82 -13.31 25.38
C GLY A 197 -11.01 -14.32 24.24
N GLN A 198 -12.26 -14.74 24.04
CA GLN A 198 -12.61 -15.62 22.92
C GLN A 198 -12.75 -14.79 21.63
N LEU A 199 -11.97 -15.17 20.62
CA LEU A 199 -11.92 -14.48 19.33
C LEU A 199 -12.17 -15.48 18.21
N ASP A 200 -13.29 -15.31 17.50
CA ASP A 200 -13.64 -16.13 16.35
C ASP A 200 -13.18 -15.50 15.03
N GLY A 201 -12.89 -16.32 14.03
CA GLY A 201 -12.56 -15.87 12.67
C GLY A 201 -11.19 -15.19 12.51
N LEU A 202 -10.25 -15.45 13.42
CA LEU A 202 -8.89 -14.91 13.36
C LEU A 202 -8.07 -15.51 12.20
N TYR A 203 -7.30 -14.65 11.56
CA TYR A 203 -6.21 -15.05 10.66
C TYR A 203 -4.89 -14.52 11.17
N ILE A 204 -3.84 -15.31 11.08
CA ILE A 204 -2.47 -14.93 11.41
C ILE A 204 -1.59 -14.97 10.17
N LEU A 205 -0.58 -14.12 10.16
CA LEU A 205 0.45 -14.09 9.15
C LEU A 205 1.59 -15.02 9.56
N ASP A 206 1.77 -16.11 8.82
CA ASP A 206 2.72 -17.16 9.17
C ASP A 206 4.17 -16.73 8.85
N PRO A 207 5.05 -16.64 9.87
CA PRO A 207 6.47 -16.32 9.67
C PRO A 207 7.26 -17.46 9.00
N LEU A 208 6.76 -18.70 9.06
CA LEU A 208 7.46 -19.87 8.50
C LEU A 208 7.11 -20.12 7.02
N SER A 209 6.02 -19.52 6.56
CA SER A 209 5.59 -19.60 5.16
C SER A 209 6.51 -18.77 4.24
N SER A 210 6.58 -19.16 2.96
CA SER A 210 7.45 -18.50 1.97
C SER A 210 7.19 -17.00 1.87
N VAL A 211 8.27 -16.21 1.95
CA VAL A 211 8.26 -14.75 1.73
C VAL A 211 7.98 -14.36 0.28
N ARG A 212 7.85 -15.32 -0.65
CA ARG A 212 7.52 -15.03 -2.06
C ARG A 212 6.04 -14.99 -2.37
N TYR A 213 5.17 -15.41 -1.45
CA TYR A 213 3.73 -15.49 -1.71
C TYR A 213 2.91 -14.96 -0.54
N TYR A 214 2.71 -13.64 -0.50
CA TYR A 214 1.98 -12.94 0.57
C TYR A 214 0.63 -13.58 0.93
N ARG A 215 -0.25 -13.78 -0.07
CA ARG A 215 -1.61 -14.28 0.17
C ARG A 215 -1.59 -15.68 0.82
N GLY A 216 -0.62 -16.52 0.48
CA GLY A 216 -0.48 -17.86 1.06
C GLY A 216 0.11 -17.91 2.46
N ARG A 217 0.54 -16.77 3.02
CA ARG A 217 1.01 -16.69 4.41
C ARG A 217 -0.13 -16.54 5.42
N TRP A 218 -1.32 -16.15 4.97
CA TRP A 218 -2.48 -15.99 5.84
C TRP A 218 -3.12 -17.34 6.12
N ARG A 219 -3.24 -17.71 7.40
CA ARG A 219 -3.90 -18.95 7.84
C ARG A 219 -4.60 -18.77 9.17
N VAL A 220 -5.49 -19.69 9.51
CA VAL A 220 -6.05 -19.76 10.86
C VAL A 220 -5.00 -20.26 11.86
N PRO A 221 -5.05 -19.82 13.13
CA PRO A 221 -4.23 -20.38 14.20
C PRO A 221 -4.42 -21.90 14.34
N VAL A 222 -3.34 -22.61 14.66
CA VAL A 222 -3.34 -24.06 14.93
C VAL A 222 -2.74 -24.36 16.31
N PRO A 223 -2.99 -25.53 16.92
CA PRO A 223 -2.52 -25.84 18.28
C PRO A 223 -1.00 -25.78 18.49
N SER A 224 -0.19 -25.86 17.42
CA SER A 224 1.27 -25.72 17.52
C SER A 224 1.75 -24.27 17.58
N ASP A 225 0.87 -23.28 17.37
CA ASP A 225 1.26 -21.88 17.33
C ASP A 225 1.46 -21.33 18.74
N THR A 226 2.69 -20.95 19.06
CA THR A 226 3.03 -20.26 20.31
C THR A 226 3.98 -19.12 20.00
N GLY A 227 3.68 -17.93 20.53
CA GLY A 227 4.45 -16.71 20.28
C GLY A 227 3.58 -15.54 19.82
N ASP A 228 4.24 -14.51 19.29
CA ASP A 228 3.58 -13.28 18.84
C ASP A 228 3.41 -13.28 17.32
N PHE A 229 2.21 -12.99 16.84
CA PHE A 229 1.84 -13.04 15.43
C PHE A 229 1.13 -11.77 15.00
N VAL A 230 1.43 -11.29 13.79
CA VAL A 230 0.57 -10.32 13.11
C VAL A 230 -0.72 -11.03 12.74
N ALA A 231 -1.85 -10.38 13.01
CA ALA A 231 -3.16 -10.98 12.86
C ALA A 231 -4.17 -10.01 12.24
N ARG A 232 -5.25 -10.61 11.72
CA ARG A 232 -6.46 -9.95 11.25
C ARG A 232 -7.61 -10.48 12.09
N ARG A 233 -8.31 -9.58 12.80
CA ARG A 233 -9.53 -9.94 13.55
C ARG A 233 -10.77 -9.32 12.92
N PRO A 234 -11.85 -10.09 12.72
CA PRO A 234 -13.12 -9.54 12.28
C PRO A 234 -13.64 -8.48 13.26
N GLN A 235 -14.37 -7.52 12.73
CA GLN A 235 -15.15 -6.58 13.52
C GLN A 235 -16.57 -6.47 12.96
N ALA A 236 -17.54 -6.14 13.82
CA ALA A 236 -18.95 -6.07 13.45
C ALA A 236 -19.21 -5.14 12.25
N TYR A 237 -18.41 -4.08 12.11
CA TYR A 237 -18.53 -3.12 11.01
C TYR A 237 -17.13 -2.66 10.56
N GLY A 238 -16.87 -2.68 9.25
CA GLY A 238 -15.58 -2.25 8.67
C GLY A 238 -14.71 -3.43 8.23
N ALA A 239 -13.55 -3.12 7.64
CA ALA A 239 -12.56 -4.14 7.28
C ALA A 239 -11.96 -4.76 8.54
N ASP A 240 -11.47 -6.00 8.50
CA ASP A 240 -10.84 -6.61 9.68
C ASP A 240 -9.75 -5.70 10.26
N LEU A 241 -9.55 -5.80 11.56
CA LEU A 241 -8.56 -4.98 12.26
C LEU A 241 -7.20 -5.67 12.18
N TRP A 242 -6.17 -4.88 11.89
CA TRP A 242 -4.79 -5.30 12.09
C TRP A 242 -4.49 -5.35 13.57
N CYS A 243 -3.96 -6.46 14.04
CA CYS A 243 -3.60 -6.63 15.44
C CYS A 243 -2.28 -7.41 15.58
N LEU A 244 -1.66 -7.26 16.74
CA LEU A 244 -0.61 -8.15 17.20
C LEU A 244 -1.20 -9.05 18.30
N LEU A 245 -1.03 -10.36 18.12
CA LEU A 245 -1.65 -11.39 18.94
C LEU A 245 -0.57 -12.26 19.58
N ARG A 246 -0.67 -12.51 20.89
CA ARG A 246 0.10 -13.57 21.55
C ARG A 246 -0.74 -14.84 21.59
N LEU A 247 -0.23 -15.91 20.98
CA LEU A 247 -0.80 -17.24 21.02
C LEU A 247 -0.03 -18.13 22.00
N GLN A 248 -0.75 -19.00 22.67
CA GLN A 248 -0.20 -20.15 23.40
C GLN A 248 -1.01 -21.38 23.00
N GLU A 249 -0.35 -22.37 22.42
CA GLU A 249 -0.98 -23.59 21.89
C GLU A 249 -2.18 -23.31 20.97
N GLY A 250 -2.05 -22.30 20.10
CA GLY A 250 -3.11 -21.85 19.19
C GLY A 250 -4.19 -20.96 19.82
N PHE A 251 -4.18 -20.77 21.14
CA PHE A 251 -5.17 -19.95 21.84
C PHE A 251 -4.69 -18.50 22.05
N PRO A 252 -5.52 -17.50 21.68
CA PRO A 252 -5.26 -16.09 21.99
C PRO A 252 -5.13 -15.83 23.49
N GLN A 253 -3.97 -15.31 23.90
CA GLN A 253 -3.69 -14.88 25.27
C GLN A 253 -3.84 -13.37 25.42
N ARG A 254 -3.22 -12.61 24.50
CA ARG A 254 -3.19 -11.15 24.54
C ARG A 254 -3.30 -10.56 23.15
N ILE A 255 -3.86 -9.36 23.07
CA ILE A 255 -4.08 -8.68 21.80
C ILE A 255 -3.91 -7.17 21.93
N ILE A 256 -3.30 -6.55 20.92
CA ILE A 256 -3.32 -5.10 20.72
C ILE A 256 -3.74 -4.80 19.28
N ASP A 257 -4.63 -3.82 19.10
CA ASP A 257 -5.01 -3.35 17.77
C ASP A 257 -3.98 -2.34 17.26
N LEU A 258 -3.51 -2.55 16.03
CA LEU A 258 -2.59 -1.64 15.33
C LEU A 258 -3.40 -0.54 14.63
N PRO A 259 -2.89 0.70 14.46
CA PRO A 259 -1.59 1.15 14.92
C PRO A 259 -1.59 1.38 16.43
N VAL A 260 -0.43 1.24 17.05
CA VAL A 260 -0.24 1.50 18.47
C VAL A 260 0.62 2.75 18.66
N GLU A 261 1.54 3.07 17.75
CA GLU A 261 2.51 4.14 17.93
C GLU A 261 1.97 5.49 17.50
N ASP A 262 1.37 5.54 16.31
CA ASP A 262 0.80 6.75 15.73
C ASP A 262 -0.60 6.42 15.21
N SER A 263 -1.62 6.99 15.84
CA SER A 263 -3.03 6.76 15.49
C SER A 263 -3.39 7.27 14.09
N VAL A 264 -2.53 8.07 13.46
CA VAL A 264 -2.68 8.61 12.11
C VAL A 264 -2.12 7.66 11.05
N VAL A 265 -1.22 6.74 11.43
CA VAL A 265 -0.62 5.78 10.49
C VAL A 265 -1.55 4.57 10.30
N PRO A 266 -1.73 4.05 9.07
CA PRO A 266 -2.51 2.84 8.86
C PRO A 266 -1.95 1.65 9.65
N GLY A 267 -2.79 0.91 10.38
CA GLY A 267 -2.33 -0.23 11.19
C GLY A 267 -1.62 -1.33 10.41
N ARG A 268 -1.87 -1.43 9.10
CA ARG A 268 -1.16 -2.33 8.18
C ARG A 268 0.33 -2.01 8.07
N ASP A 269 0.71 -0.73 8.17
CA ASP A 269 2.10 -0.30 8.00
C ASP A 269 2.94 -0.80 9.19
N GLU A 270 2.40 -0.68 10.40
CA GLU A 270 3.01 -1.28 11.60
C GLU A 270 3.04 -2.81 11.51
N ALA A 271 1.96 -3.44 11.05
CA ALA A 271 1.88 -4.90 10.90
C ALA A 271 2.93 -5.43 9.91
N TRP A 272 3.02 -4.84 8.71
CA TRP A 272 3.98 -5.26 7.70
C TRP A 272 5.42 -4.98 8.12
N ARG A 273 5.69 -3.86 8.79
CA ARG A 273 7.02 -3.57 9.35
C ARG A 273 7.39 -4.53 10.47
N TYR A 274 6.45 -4.86 11.37
CA TYR A 274 6.65 -5.86 12.41
C TYR A 274 6.93 -7.24 11.79
N GLN A 275 6.16 -7.65 10.78
CA GLN A 275 6.41 -8.91 10.09
C GLN A 275 7.78 -8.94 9.43
N ALA A 276 8.21 -7.84 8.80
CA ALA A 276 9.55 -7.75 8.20
C ALA A 276 10.66 -7.94 9.25
N ALA A 277 10.48 -7.39 10.45
CA ALA A 277 11.40 -7.62 11.58
C ALA A 277 11.42 -9.09 12.03
N VAL A 278 10.25 -9.73 12.13
CA VAL A 278 10.13 -11.15 12.50
C VAL A 278 10.81 -12.04 11.46
N ASP A 279 10.54 -11.80 10.18
CA ASP A 279 11.12 -12.53 9.05
C ASP A 279 12.66 -12.42 9.06
N ALA A 280 13.19 -11.21 9.29
CA ALA A 280 14.63 -10.96 9.38
C ALA A 280 15.28 -11.68 10.59
N LEU A 281 14.68 -11.62 11.78
CA LEU A 281 15.21 -12.33 12.95
C LEU A 281 15.12 -13.85 12.85
N SER A 282 14.14 -14.36 12.08
CA SER A 282 13.96 -15.78 11.83
C SER A 282 14.91 -16.32 10.74
N GLY A 283 15.83 -15.49 10.25
CA GLY A 283 16.82 -15.85 9.23
C GLY A 283 16.25 -15.98 7.81
N SER A 284 15.00 -15.53 7.60
CA SER A 284 14.32 -15.55 6.30
C SER A 284 13.80 -14.15 5.97
N PRO A 285 14.69 -13.14 5.83
CA PRO A 285 14.29 -11.77 5.56
C PRO A 285 13.46 -11.68 4.28
N GLN A 286 12.53 -10.72 4.27
CA GLN A 286 11.74 -10.42 3.08
C GLN A 286 12.66 -10.05 1.92
N GLN A 287 12.29 -10.46 0.71
CA GLN A 287 13.16 -10.33 -0.45
C GLN A 287 12.61 -9.30 -1.44
N PHE A 288 13.53 -8.59 -2.10
CA PHE A 288 13.26 -7.87 -3.34
C PHE A 288 14.21 -8.38 -4.42
N ARG A 289 13.78 -8.30 -5.69
CA ARG A 289 14.62 -8.68 -6.83
C ARG A 289 14.88 -7.46 -7.69
N ILE A 290 16.15 -7.23 -8.05
CA ILE A 290 16.52 -6.20 -9.03
C ILE A 290 16.71 -6.87 -10.39
N ARG A 291 15.97 -6.41 -11.39
CA ARG A 291 16.16 -6.75 -12.80
C ARG A 291 16.73 -5.55 -13.53
N GLN A 292 17.78 -5.75 -14.33
CA GLN A 292 18.25 -4.72 -15.24
C GLN A 292 17.32 -4.68 -16.47
N GLY A 293 16.85 -3.50 -16.83
CA GLY A 293 16.05 -3.29 -18.04
C GLY A 293 16.90 -3.27 -19.31
N VAL A 294 16.24 -3.11 -20.45
CA VAL A 294 16.90 -2.74 -21.73
C VAL A 294 17.35 -1.26 -21.67
N THR A 295 16.64 -0.43 -20.91
CA THR A 295 17.09 0.91 -20.53
C THR A 295 18.12 0.81 -19.40
N ARG A 296 18.82 1.92 -19.10
CA ARG A 296 19.73 1.97 -17.95
C ARG A 296 19.02 1.78 -16.60
N ASP A 297 17.69 1.83 -16.56
CA ASP A 297 16.92 1.77 -15.32
C ASP A 297 16.88 0.36 -14.71
N ALA A 298 16.80 0.32 -13.38
CA ALA A 298 16.63 -0.91 -12.62
C ALA A 298 15.14 -1.11 -12.31
N THR A 299 14.66 -2.35 -12.43
CA THR A 299 13.32 -2.74 -12.00
C THR A 299 13.41 -3.50 -10.69
N PHE A 300 12.80 -2.96 -9.64
CA PHE A 300 12.65 -3.60 -8.33
C PHE A 300 11.33 -4.36 -8.30
N ASP A 301 11.40 -5.67 -8.11
CA ASP A 301 10.24 -6.54 -7.91
C ASP A 301 10.07 -6.85 -6.42
N PHE A 302 8.84 -6.74 -5.94
CA PHE A 302 8.46 -7.03 -4.56
C PHE A 302 7.49 -8.21 -4.51
N PHE A 303 7.64 -9.09 -3.53
CA PHE A 303 6.79 -10.28 -3.36
C PHE A 303 5.83 -10.17 -2.18
N LEU A 304 6.03 -9.15 -1.34
CA LEU A 304 5.24 -8.81 -0.17
C LEU A 304 4.83 -7.34 -0.25
N PRO A 305 3.72 -6.95 0.37
CA PRO A 305 3.35 -5.54 0.50
C PRO A 305 4.42 -4.78 1.30
N LEU A 306 4.60 -3.51 0.97
CA LEU A 306 5.48 -2.61 1.71
C LEU A 306 4.65 -1.70 2.63
N PRO A 307 5.14 -1.36 3.82
CA PRO A 307 4.57 -0.25 4.59
C PRO A 307 4.49 1.02 3.75
N GLY A 308 3.46 1.83 3.97
CA GLY A 308 3.20 3.03 3.18
C GLY A 308 4.38 4.00 3.10
N PHE A 309 5.21 4.13 4.13
CA PHE A 309 6.40 5.00 4.08
C PHE A 309 7.43 4.52 3.03
N ALA A 310 7.62 3.21 2.90
CA ALA A 310 8.56 2.63 1.93
C ALA A 310 7.99 2.68 0.52
N GLU A 311 6.68 2.46 0.37
CA GLU A 311 6.01 2.64 -0.90
C GLU A 311 6.05 4.09 -1.38
N ARG A 312 5.76 5.06 -0.51
CA ARG A 312 5.89 6.50 -0.82
C ARG A 312 7.33 6.88 -1.20
N TYR A 313 8.34 6.29 -0.55
CA TYR A 313 9.73 6.50 -0.96
C TYR A 313 10.00 5.99 -2.38
N LEU A 314 9.51 4.80 -2.74
CA LEU A 314 9.65 4.26 -4.09
C LEU A 314 8.90 5.08 -5.14
N GLN A 315 7.70 5.57 -4.82
CA GLN A 315 6.94 6.50 -5.67
C GLN A 315 7.64 7.85 -5.83
N LEU A 316 8.48 8.25 -4.88
CA LEU A 316 9.27 9.46 -4.99
C LEU A 316 10.41 9.33 -6.01
N VAL A 317 11.06 8.16 -6.01
CA VAL A 317 12.31 7.95 -6.75
C VAL A 317 12.13 7.14 -8.05
N GLY A 318 10.94 6.60 -8.28
CA GLY A 318 10.68 5.69 -9.39
C GLY A 318 9.22 5.64 -9.81
N LEU A 319 8.98 4.80 -10.80
CA LEU A 319 7.72 4.63 -11.49
C LEU A 319 7.07 3.30 -11.12
N SER A 320 5.84 3.31 -10.64
CA SER A 320 5.13 2.09 -10.27
C SER A 320 4.66 1.34 -11.51
N LEU A 321 5.21 0.14 -11.76
CA LEU A 321 4.80 -0.72 -12.88
C LEU A 321 3.60 -1.63 -12.56
N GLY A 322 3.09 -1.59 -11.33
CA GLY A 322 2.03 -2.51 -10.90
C GLY A 322 2.48 -3.97 -10.90
N LYS A 323 1.55 -4.91 -11.11
CA LYS A 323 1.82 -6.35 -11.06
C LYS A 323 2.62 -6.78 -12.28
N THR A 324 3.78 -7.39 -12.06
CA THR A 324 4.59 -7.97 -13.13
C THR A 324 4.75 -9.49 -12.95
N ALA A 325 5.21 -10.18 -14.00
CA ALA A 325 5.34 -11.64 -13.97
C ALA A 325 6.22 -12.12 -12.79
N GLY A 326 5.61 -12.89 -11.89
CA GLY A 326 6.29 -13.45 -10.72
C GLY A 326 6.56 -12.44 -9.59
N ALA A 327 5.96 -11.25 -9.61
CA ALA A 327 6.05 -10.25 -8.54
C ALA A 327 4.65 -9.80 -8.11
N LEU A 328 4.52 -9.37 -6.84
CA LEU A 328 3.29 -8.74 -6.34
C LEU A 328 3.10 -7.37 -6.99
N PHE A 329 4.18 -6.58 -7.02
CA PHE A 329 4.28 -5.35 -7.79
C PHE A 329 5.75 -5.01 -8.07
N SER A 330 5.98 -4.07 -8.98
CA SER A 330 7.31 -3.62 -9.33
C SER A 330 7.42 -2.11 -9.46
N PHE A 331 8.63 -1.59 -9.30
CA PHE A 331 8.99 -0.20 -9.55
C PHE A 331 10.16 -0.12 -10.52
N ARG A 332 10.07 0.77 -11.51
CA ARG A 332 11.21 1.17 -12.35
C ARG A 332 11.89 2.36 -11.70
N VAL A 333 13.17 2.21 -11.39
CA VAL A 333 13.98 3.19 -10.66
C VAL A 333 15.18 3.58 -11.53
N PRO A 334 15.49 4.87 -11.67
CA PRO A 334 16.69 5.30 -12.40
C PRO A 334 17.96 4.67 -11.81
N HIS A 335 18.89 4.27 -12.67
CA HIS A 335 20.14 3.62 -12.24
C HIS A 335 20.87 4.38 -11.14
N ALA A 336 20.90 5.71 -11.25
CA ALA A 336 21.66 6.59 -10.37
C ALA A 336 21.23 6.49 -8.90
N VAL A 337 19.98 6.13 -8.62
CA VAL A 337 19.42 6.05 -7.26
C VAL A 337 19.11 4.60 -6.83
N ALA A 338 19.38 3.61 -7.68
CA ALA A 338 19.09 2.21 -7.39
C ALA A 338 19.81 1.70 -6.13
N GLY A 339 21.08 2.10 -5.93
CA GLY A 339 21.84 1.76 -4.72
C GLY A 339 21.23 2.35 -3.45
N GLU A 340 20.76 3.60 -3.50
CA GLU A 340 20.10 4.27 -2.37
C GLU A 340 18.76 3.60 -2.02
N VAL A 341 18.02 3.13 -3.03
CA VAL A 341 16.78 2.37 -2.81
C VAL A 341 17.05 1.03 -2.15
N ALA A 342 18.04 0.28 -2.62
CA ALA A 342 18.42 -0.99 -2.01
C ALA A 342 18.85 -0.80 -0.55
N ALA A 343 19.72 0.19 -0.28
CA ALA A 343 20.14 0.53 1.08
C ALA A 343 18.95 0.93 1.96
N PHE A 344 18.04 1.77 1.47
CA PHE A 344 16.83 2.15 2.19
C PHE A 344 15.96 0.94 2.58
N LEU A 345 15.73 0.00 1.65
CA LEU A 345 14.93 -1.20 1.92
C LEU A 345 15.62 -2.13 2.93
N THR A 346 16.94 -2.25 2.86
CA THR A 346 17.73 -3.05 3.81
C THR A 346 17.78 -2.39 5.18
N ASP A 347 17.98 -1.08 5.27
CA ASP A 347 18.15 -0.39 6.55
C ASP A 347 16.81 -0.19 7.27
N MET A 348 15.73 0.10 6.54
CA MET A 348 14.43 0.43 7.13
C MET A 348 13.48 -0.76 7.29
N LEU A 349 13.65 -1.81 6.48
CA LEU A 349 12.79 -2.99 6.44
C LEU A 349 13.56 -4.31 6.55
N TRP A 350 14.89 -4.27 6.71
CA TRP A 350 15.73 -5.46 6.86
C TRP A 350 15.55 -6.47 5.72
N MET A 351 15.23 -5.95 4.52
CA MET A 351 15.05 -6.77 3.33
C MET A 351 16.39 -7.18 2.72
N ALA A 352 16.39 -8.32 2.05
CA ALA A 352 17.54 -8.83 1.32
C ALA A 352 17.29 -8.81 -0.19
N GLN A 353 18.32 -8.48 -0.97
CA GLN A 353 18.28 -8.66 -2.40
C GLN A 353 18.35 -10.17 -2.74
N GLU A 354 17.47 -10.63 -3.63
CA GLU A 354 17.52 -11.99 -4.17
C GLU A 354 18.87 -12.21 -4.88
N GLY A 355 19.66 -13.17 -4.38
CA GLY A 355 21.03 -13.46 -4.84
C GLY A 355 22.15 -13.10 -3.86
N GLU A 356 21.92 -12.18 -2.91
CA GLU A 356 22.91 -11.86 -1.85
C GLU A 356 22.80 -12.79 -0.63
N ALA A 357 21.65 -13.45 -0.45
CA ALA A 357 21.38 -14.35 0.69
C ALA A 357 22.29 -15.61 0.75
N SER A 358 23.17 -15.82 -0.23
CA SER A 358 24.18 -16.89 -0.22
C SER A 358 25.56 -16.45 0.29
N GLY A 359 25.77 -15.17 0.58
CA GLY A 359 27.09 -14.60 0.94
C GLY A 359 27.47 -14.67 2.43
N VAL A 360 26.52 -14.92 3.33
CA VAL A 360 26.79 -15.00 4.79
C VAL A 360 26.82 -16.47 5.24
N ARG A 361 27.76 -17.25 4.70
CA ARG A 361 28.19 -18.50 5.32
C ARG A 361 29.71 -18.50 5.43
N ASN A 362 30.17 -18.37 6.68
CA ASN A 362 31.49 -18.73 7.19
C ASN A 362 32.69 -17.88 6.75
N ALA A 363 32.85 -16.72 7.39
CA ALA A 363 34.16 -16.09 7.55
C ALA A 363 34.68 -16.21 9.00
N HIS A 364 34.54 -17.36 9.66
CA HIS A 364 35.12 -17.61 11.00
C HIS A 364 35.54 -19.08 11.18
N HIS A 365 36.48 -19.56 10.35
CA HIS A 365 37.48 -20.54 10.79
C HIS A 365 38.53 -20.77 9.70
N ARG A 366 39.72 -20.16 9.88
CA ARG A 366 41.00 -20.68 9.39
C ARG A 366 42.11 -19.87 10.07
N ARG A 367 42.39 -20.26 11.32
CA ARG A 367 43.73 -20.22 11.89
C ARG A 367 44.15 -21.68 12.13
N ASP A 368 45.43 -21.91 11.86
CA ASP A 368 46.27 -23.04 12.26
C ASP A 368 46.03 -24.39 11.58
N ASP A 369 46.86 -24.68 10.57
CA ASP A 369 47.88 -25.74 10.65
C ASP A 369 48.58 -25.94 9.30
N ARG A 370 49.80 -25.42 9.17
CA ARG A 370 51.04 -26.08 8.68
C ARG A 370 52.13 -25.07 8.33
#